data_AF-A0A529MEB5-F1
#
_entry.id   AF-A0A529MEB5-F1
#
_cell.length_a   1.000
_cell.length_b   1.000
_cell.length_c   1.000
_cell.angle_alpha   90.00
_cell.angle_beta   90.00
_cell.angle_gamma   90.00
#
_symmetry.space_group_name_H-M   'P 1'
#
loop_
_entity.id
_entity.type
_entity.pdbx_description
1 polymer ?
#
loop_
_entity_poly.entity_id
_entity_poly.type
_entity_poly.pdbx_seq_one_letter_code
_entity_poly.pdbx_strand_id
1 'polypeptide(L)' 'AQEPLPLEHRYWTHPQVYITPHVSGATFASSAVDVIANNVRRLERGLDVVPLFNREAGY' A
#
# COMPACT_ATOMS: atom_id res chain seq x y z
N ALA A 1 -11.34 9.79 1.37
CA ALA A 1 -10.62 10.44 0.26
C ALA A 1 -11.25 9.95 -1.04
N GLN A 2 -11.45 10.82 -2.02
CA GLN A 2 -11.98 10.41 -3.33
C GLN A 2 -10.84 10.35 -4.32
N GLU A 3 -10.70 9.20 -4.97
CA GLU A 3 -9.77 8.98 -6.07
C GLU A 3 -10.54 8.50 -7.31
N PRO A 4 -10.22 9.02 -8.52
CA PRO A 4 -9.27 10.11 -8.76
C PRO A 4 -9.74 11.43 -8.14
N LEU A 5 -8.80 12.35 -7.90
CA LEU A 5 -9.14 13.68 -7.40
C LEU A 5 -10.07 14.39 -8.40
N PRO A 6 -11.24 14.91 -8.00
CA PRO A 6 -12.15 15.63 -8.91
C PRO A 6 -11.43 16.75 -9.68
N LEU A 7 -11.79 16.96 -10.94
CA LEU A 7 -11.07 17.88 -11.83
C LEU A 7 -11.27 19.34 -11.41
N GLU A 8 -12.40 19.65 -10.78
CA GLU A 8 -12.74 20.95 -10.21
C GLU A 8 -12.06 21.24 -8.86
N HIS A 9 -11.26 20.30 -8.34
CA HIS A 9 -10.64 20.45 -7.03
C HIS A 9 -9.56 21.55 -7.03
N ARG A 10 -9.63 22.47 -6.06
CA ARG A 10 -8.73 23.65 -5.93
C ARG A 10 -7.23 23.33 -5.87
N TYR A 11 -6.86 22.10 -5.50
CA TYR A 11 -5.46 21.69 -5.43
C TYR A 11 -4.80 21.59 -6.81
N TRP A 12 -5.57 21.42 -7.89
CA TRP A 12 -5.00 21.43 -9.24
C TRP A 12 -4.39 22.78 -9.63
N THR A 13 -4.90 23.90 -9.08
CA THR A 13 -4.48 25.26 -9.44
C THR A 13 -3.74 26.00 -8.33
N HIS A 14 -3.59 25.40 -7.15
CA HIS A 14 -2.96 26.07 -6.01
C HIS A 14 -1.43 26.18 -6.20
N PRO A 15 -0.83 27.38 -6.13
CA PRO A 15 0.55 27.62 -6.57
C PRO A 15 1.64 26.95 -5.70
N GLN A 16 1.28 26.50 -4.50
CA GLN A 16 2.19 25.83 -3.56
C GLN A 16 1.83 24.36 -3.31
N VAL A 17 0.98 23.76 -4.16
CA VAL A 17 0.58 22.35 -4.03
C VAL A 17 1.10 21.56 -5.23
N TYR A 18 1.70 20.41 -4.94
CA TYR A 18 2.08 19.42 -5.95
C TYR A 18 1.24 18.16 -5.74
N ILE A 19 0.64 17.65 -6.81
CA ILE A 19 -0.19 16.44 -6.79
C ILE A 19 0.58 15.31 -7.47
N THR A 20 0.67 14.17 -6.79
CA THR A 20 1.05 12.89 -7.41
C THR A 20 -0.17 11.97 -7.38
N PRO A 21 -0.48 11.24 -8.47
CA PRO A 21 -1.72 10.47 -8.58
C PRO A 21 -1.63 9.13 -7.82
N HIS A 22 -1.40 9.19 -6.50
CA HIS A 22 -1.26 8.01 -5.64
C HIS A 22 -0.15 7.04 -6.10
N VAL A 23 1.02 7.60 -6.44
CA VAL A 23 2.17 6.83 -6.95
C VAL A 23 3.42 6.95 -6.08
N SER A 24 3.29 7.41 -4.83
CA SER A 24 4.45 7.60 -3.94
C SER A 24 5.08 6.29 -3.46
N GLY A 25 4.30 5.20 -3.38
CA GLY A 25 4.72 3.92 -2.80
C GLY A 25 4.27 2.73 -3.64
N ALA A 26 4.69 2.67 -4.91
CA ALA A 26 4.37 1.54 -5.77
C ALA A 26 4.88 0.22 -5.18
N THR A 27 4.03 -0.81 -5.21
CA THR A 27 4.45 -2.17 -4.85
C THR A 27 5.23 -2.79 -6.01
N PHE A 28 6.48 -3.17 -5.77
CA PHE A 28 7.27 -3.92 -6.74
C PHE A 28 6.95 -5.41 -6.65
N ALA A 29 6.59 -6.00 -7.79
CA ALA A 29 6.19 -7.41 -7.85
C ALA A 29 7.29 -8.35 -7.33
N SER A 30 8.56 -8.06 -7.63
CA SER A 30 9.71 -8.85 -7.15
C SER A 30 9.76 -8.91 -5.63
N SER A 31 9.73 -7.77 -4.95
CA SER A 31 9.75 -7.74 -3.47
C SER A 31 8.49 -8.32 -2.85
N ALA A 32 7.32 -8.13 -3.48
CA ALA A 32 6.07 -8.68 -2.98
C ALA A 32 6.06 -10.23 -3.04
N VAL A 33 6.57 -10.80 -4.13
CA VAL A 33 6.70 -12.25 -4.29
C VAL A 33 7.61 -12.84 -3.21
N ASP A 34 8.71 -12.18 -2.86
CA ASP A 34 9.59 -12.65 -1.80
C ASP A 34 8.87 -12.74 -0.44
N VAL A 35 8.07 -11.73 -0.10
CA VAL A 35 7.27 -11.72 1.15
C VAL A 35 6.23 -12.85 1.15
N ILE A 36 5.50 -13.02 0.05
CA ILE A 36 4.46 -14.06 -0.06
C ILE A 36 5.09 -15.45 0.00
N ALA A 37 6.13 -15.71 -0.80
CA ALA A 37 6.81 -17.00 -0.85
C ALA A 37 7.43 -17.38 0.50
N ASN A 38 8.00 -16.41 1.23
CA ASN A 38 8.48 -16.66 2.59
C ASN A 38 7.33 -17.06 3.53
N ASN A 39 6.22 -16.33 3.51
CA ASN A 39 5.07 -16.64 4.36
C ASN A 39 4.39 -17.98 4.03
N VAL A 40 4.36 -18.41 2.77
CA VAL A 40 3.93 -19.77 2.40
C VAL A 40 4.80 -20.83 3.07
N ARG A 41 6.14 -20.71 2.96
CA ARG A 41 7.08 -21.65 3.60
C ARG A 41 6.97 -21.65 5.12
N ARG A 42 6.62 -20.51 5.73
CA ARG A 42 6.37 -20.40 7.18
C ARG A 42 5.13 -21.19 7.57
N LEU A 43 4.02 -21.00 6.85
CA LEU A 43 2.78 -21.75 7.06
C LEU A 43 2.99 -23.26 6.92
N GLU A 44 3.71 -23.71 5.90
CA GLU A 44 4.04 -25.14 5.69
C GLU A 44 4.83 -25.76 6.85
N ARG A 45 5.56 -24.93 7.61
CA ARG A 45 6.34 -25.34 8.79
C ARG A 45 5.60 -25.12 10.11
N GLY A 46 4.33 -24.71 10.07
CA GLY A 46 3.54 -24.38 11.26
C GLY A 46 4.00 -23.10 11.97
N LEU A 47 4.68 -22.19 11.27
CA LEU A 47 5.11 -20.90 11.78
C LEU A 47 4.11 -19.81 11.40
N ASP A 48 3.97 -18.79 12.27
CA ASP A 48 3.13 -17.62 12.01
C ASP A 48 3.63 -16.81 10.81
N VAL A 49 2.72 -16.24 10.01
CA VAL A 49 3.08 -15.30 8.95
C VAL A 49 3.45 -13.94 9.51
N VAL A 50 4.28 -13.17 8.79
CA VAL A 50 4.68 -11.81 9.19
C VAL A 50 4.80 -10.86 8.00
N PRO A 51 4.44 -9.58 8.15
CA PRO A 51 3.69 -9.02 9.28
C PRO A 51 2.20 -9.43 9.26
N LEU A 52 1.55 -9.41 10.43
CA LEU A 52 0.11 -9.64 10.57
C LEU A 52 -0.63 -8.31 10.72
N PHE A 53 -1.76 -8.18 10.03
CA PHE A 53 -2.68 -7.06 10.18
C PHE A 53 -3.42 -7.13 11.52
N ASN A 54 -3.43 -6.05 12.30
CA ASN A 54 -4.19 -5.97 13.54
C ASN A 54 -5.60 -5.43 13.27
N ARG A 55 -6.60 -6.32 13.33
CA ARG A 55 -8.01 -5.98 13.06
C ARG A 55 -8.61 -5.01 14.08
N GLU A 56 -8.19 -5.08 15.34
CA GLU A 56 -8.72 -4.20 16.39
C GLU A 56 -8.12 -2.79 16.28
N ALA A 57 -6.84 -2.70 15.91
CA ALA A 57 -6.17 -1.42 15.69
C ALA A 57 -6.51 -0.79 14.33
N GLY A 58 -6.91 -1.61 13.34
CA GLY A 58 -7.27 -1.16 11.99
C GLY A 58 -6.09 -0.92 11.06
N TYR A 59 -4.88 -1.36 11.41
CA TYR A 59 -3.65 -1.29 10.61
C TYR A 59 -2.70 -2.47 10.88
#